data_AF-A0A9E0QSS3-F1
#
_entry.id   AF-A0A9E0QSS3-F1
#
_cell.length_a   1.000
_cell.length_b   1.000
_cell.length_c   1.000
_cell.angle_alpha   90.00
_cell.angle_beta   90.00
_cell.angle_gamma   90.00
#
_symmetry.space_group_name_H-M   'P 1'
#
loop_
_entity.id
_entity.type
_entity.pdbx_description
1 polymer ?
#
loop_
_entity_poly.entity_id
_entity_poly.type
_entity_poly.pdbx_seq_one_letter_code
_entity_poly.pdbx_strand_id
1 'polypeptide(L)' 'MNAFSDLSMKSEDVLRVELEEFRREHRDLDEAIRALQDKGTADQLMIQRLKKKKLWLRDMIARIEDRLYPDIIA' A
#
# COMPACT_ATOMS: atom_id res chain seq x y z
N MET A 1 3.05 -19.06 -1.56
CA MET A 1 1.65 -18.70 -1.91
C MET A 1 1.71 -17.38 -2.65
N ASN A 2 1.11 -17.30 -3.84
CA ASN A 2 1.16 -16.11 -4.69
C ASN A 2 0.08 -15.16 -4.16
N ALA A 3 0.42 -13.92 -3.76
CA ALA A 3 -0.59 -12.96 -3.29
C ALA A 3 -1.75 -12.73 -4.29
N PHE A 4 -1.51 -13.06 -5.56
CA PHE A 4 -2.49 -13.06 -6.64
C PHE A 4 -3.61 -14.10 -6.49
N SER A 5 -3.37 -15.28 -5.91
CA SER A 5 -4.44 -16.29 -5.75
C SER A 5 -5.44 -15.90 -4.67
N ASP A 6 -4.98 -15.24 -3.61
CA ASP A 6 -5.83 -14.85 -2.48
C ASP A 6 -6.78 -13.70 -2.82
N LEU A 7 -6.37 -12.77 -3.69
CA LEU A 7 -7.23 -11.65 -4.11
C LEU A 7 -8.39 -12.10 -5.01
N SER A 8 -8.17 -13.13 -5.83
CA SER A 8 -9.19 -13.68 -6.74
C SER A 8 -10.36 -14.34 -6.00
N MET A 9 -10.13 -14.86 -4.80
CA MET A 9 -11.15 -15.55 -3.99
C MET A 9 -11.93 -14.63 -3.05
N LYS A 10 -11.55 -13.36 -2.91
CA LYS A 10 -12.23 -12.40 -2.02
C LYS A 10 -13.43 -11.76 -2.72
N SER A 11 -14.50 -11.51 -1.95
CA SER A 11 -15.64 -10.73 -2.44
C SER A 11 -15.25 -9.27 -2.62
N GLU A 12 -15.99 -8.55 -3.47
CA GLU A 12 -15.77 -7.12 -3.71
C GLU A 12 -15.85 -6.30 -2.42
N ASP A 13 -16.77 -6.61 -1.52
CA ASP A 13 -16.88 -5.92 -0.22
C ASP A 13 -15.61 -6.09 0.63
N VAL A 14 -15.03 -7.30 0.65
CA VAL A 14 -13.77 -7.55 1.37
C VAL A 14 -12.63 -6.78 0.71
N LEU A 15 -12.55 -6.77 -0.63
CA LEU A 15 -11.55 -6.02 -1.37
C LEU A 15 -11.65 -4.51 -1.11
N ARG A 16 -12.87 -3.96 -0.97
CA ARG A 16 -13.07 -2.54 -0.63
C ARG A 16 -12.58 -2.19 0.78
N VAL A 17 -12.80 -3.07 1.76
CA VAL A 17 -12.26 -2.90 3.11
C VAL A 17 -10.73 -2.98 3.11
N GLU A 18 -10.15 -3.97 2.42
CA GLU A 18 -8.70 -4.09 2.30
C GLU A 18 -8.06 -2.90 1.58
N LEU A 19 -8.74 -2.36 0.56
CA LEU A 19 -8.31 -1.17 -0.15
C LEU A 19 -8.25 0.05 0.78
N GLU A 20 -9.28 0.27 1.59
CA GLU A 20 -9.31 1.33 2.61
C GLU A 20 -8.17 1.18 3.61
N GLU A 21 -7.96 -0.03 4.13
CA GLU A 21 -6.88 -0.33 5.08
C GLU A 21 -5.50 -0.08 4.47
N PHE A 22 -5.24 -0.57 3.24
CA PHE A 22 -3.97 -0.32 2.59
C PHE A 22 -3.75 1.15 2.26
N ARG A 23 -4.79 1.89 1.85
CA ARG A 23 -4.71 3.34 1.61
C ARG A 23 -4.39 4.09 2.90
N ARG A 24 -4.99 3.70 4.02
CA ARG A 24 -4.70 4.25 5.34
C ARG A 24 -3.26 3.97 5.74
N GLU A 25 -2.83 2.71 5.69
CA GLU A 25 -1.46 2.33 6.06
C GLU A 25 -0.41 3.01 5.16
N HIS A 26 -0.71 3.17 3.87
CA HIS A 26 0.15 3.89 2.94
C HIS A 26 0.31 5.37 3.32
N ARG A 27 -0.77 6.03 3.77
CA ARG A 27 -0.74 7.41 4.26
C ARG A 27 0.06 7.52 5.55
N ASP A 28 -0.21 6.65 6.51
CA ASP A 28 0.48 6.63 7.80
C ASP A 28 2.00 6.42 7.61
N LEU A 29 2.39 5.53 6.68
CA LEU A 29 3.80 5.34 6.32
C LEU A 29 4.43 6.57 5.66
N ASP A 30 3.68 7.30 4.83
CA ASP A 30 4.19 8.54 4.24
C ASP A 30 4.45 9.60 5.31
N GLU A 31 3.52 9.78 6.24
CA GLU A 31 3.67 10.70 7.37
C GLU A 31 4.84 10.30 8.27
N ALA A 32 5.00 9.01 8.58
CA ALA A 32 6.12 8.50 9.35
C ALA A 32 7.46 8.74 8.65
N ILE A 33 7.54 8.53 7.33
CA ILE A 33 8.76 8.79 6.55
C ILE A 33 9.09 10.29 6.58
N ARG A 34 8.11 11.18 6.38
CA ARG A 34 8.33 12.63 6.44
C ARG A 34 8.82 13.06 7.82
N ALA A 35 8.15 12.62 8.88
CA ALA A 35 8.54 12.94 10.25
C ALA A 35 9.96 12.44 10.61
N LEU A 36 10.37 11.29 10.07
CA LEU A 36 11.72 10.77 10.23
C LEU A 36 12.76 11.58 9.43
N GLN A 37 12.42 11.98 8.20
CA GLN A 37 13.28 12.83 7.38
C GLN A 37 13.48 14.21 8.02
N ASP A 38 12.43 14.83 8.54
CA ASP A 38 12.48 16.16 9.17
C ASP A 38 13.32 16.16 10.46
N LYS A 39 13.34 15.06 11.21
CA LYS A 39 14.16 14.92 12.42
C LYS A 39 15.67 14.85 12.12
N GLY A 40 16.07 14.59 10.88
CA GLY A 40 17.48 14.61 10.44
C GLY A 40 18.40 13.53 11.05
N THR A 41 17.94 12.79 12.05
CA THR A 41 18.69 11.73 12.75
C THR A 41 18.24 10.31 12.38
N ALA A 42 17.28 10.19 11.45
CA ALA A 42 16.74 8.90 11.07
C ALA A 42 17.73 8.09 10.24
N ASP A 43 17.91 6.83 10.64
CA ASP A 43 18.73 5.87 9.91
C ASP A 43 18.21 5.72 8.47
N GLN A 44 19.11 5.98 7.51
CA GLN A 44 18.81 5.90 6.08
C GLN A 44 18.36 4.50 5.67
N LEU A 45 18.83 3.45 6.35
CA LEU A 45 18.39 2.07 6.14
C LEU A 45 16.94 1.86 6.60
N MET A 46 16.54 2.49 7.71
CA MET A 46 15.16 2.46 8.18
C MET A 46 14.22 3.19 7.20
N ILE A 47 14.62 4.37 6.73
CA ILE A 47 13.88 5.10 5.69
C ILE A 47 13.72 4.26 4.42
N GLN A 48 14.78 3.58 3.97
CA GLN A 48 14.73 2.71 2.79
C GLN A 48 13.73 1.54 2.97
N ARG A 49 13.71 0.91 4.15
CA ARG A 49 12.75 -0.16 4.48
C ARG A 49 11.31 0.35 4.45
N LEU A 50 11.05 1.52 5.04
CA LEU A 50 9.71 2.14 5.03
C LEU A 50 9.28 2.50 3.61
N LYS A 51 10.16 3.07 2.79
CA LYS A 51 9.87 3.36 1.37
C LYS A 51 9.56 2.09 0.58
N LYS A 52 10.28 0.99 0.82
CA LYS A 52 9.99 -0.31 0.19
C LYS A 52 8.62 -0.85 0.59
N LYS A 53 8.25 -0.73 1.88
CA LYS A 53 6.91 -1.11 2.36
C LYS A 53 5.82 -0.23 1.72
N LYS A 54 6.05 1.08 1.63
CA LYS A 54 5.14 2.03 0.97
C LYS A 54 4.93 1.68 -0.51
N LEU A 55 6.01 1.34 -1.23
CA LEU A 55 5.92 0.89 -2.62
C LEU A 55 5.07 -0.38 -2.76
N TRP A 56 5.29 -1.37 -1.89
CA TRP A 56 4.51 -2.60 -1.90
C TRP A 56 3.00 -2.35 -1.66
N LEU A 57 2.66 -1.48 -0.70
CA LEU A 57 1.27 -1.10 -0.45
C LEU A 57 0.64 -0.40 -1.66
N ARG A 58 1.37 0.52 -2.30
CA ARG A 58 0.90 1.18 -3.52
C ARG A 58 0.60 0.16 -4.63
N ASP A 59 1.48 -0.83 -4.80
CA ASP A 59 1.29 -1.88 -5.80
C ASP A 59 0.10 -2.80 -5.45
N MET A 60 -0.19 -3.05 -4.16
CA MET A 60 -1.39 -3.80 -3.75
C MET A 60 -2.66 -2.99 -3.95
N ILE A 61 -2.64 -1.71 -3.61
CA ILE A 61 -3.74 -0.76 -3.84
C ILE A 61 -4.10 -0.75 -5.32
N ALA A 62 -3.11 -0.54 -6.20
CA ALA A 62 -3.33 -0.51 -7.65
C ALA A 62 -3.97 -1.81 -8.16
N ARG A 63 -3.53 -2.97 -7.66
CA ARG A 63 -4.11 -4.27 -8.07
C ARG A 63 -5.55 -4.47 -7.60
N ILE A 64 -5.87 -4.01 -6.39
CA ILE A 64 -7.24 -4.08 -5.88
C ILE A 64 -8.12 -3.08 -6.64
N GLU A 65 -7.59 -1.90 -6.96
CA GLU A 65 -8.26 -0.90 -7.80
C GLU A 65 -8.51 -1.43 -9.21
N ASP A 66 -7.53 -2.06 -9.87
CA ASP A 66 -7.70 -2.70 -11.19
C ASP A 66 -8.81 -3.76 -11.17
N ARG A 67 -8.95 -4.48 -10.04
CA ARG A 67 -9.97 -5.52 -9.87
C ARG A 67 -11.37 -4.93 -9.63
N LEU A 68 -11.46 -3.88 -8.82
CA LEU A 68 -12.73 -3.22 -8.46
C LEU A 68 -13.20 -2.21 -9.51
N TYR A 69 -12.26 -1.60 -10.24
CA TYR A 69 -12.48 -0.47 -11.14
C TYR A 69 -11.68 -0.63 -12.45
N PRO A 70 -11.95 -1.68 -13.24
CA PRO A 70 -11.17 -2.00 -14.44
C PRO A 70 -11.17 -0.89 -15.51
N ASP A 71 -12.16 0.00 -15.54
CA ASP A 71 -12.30 1.07 -16.54
C ASP A 71 -11.57 2.38 -16.19
N ILE A 72 -10.94 2.50 -15.01
CA ILE A 72 -10.29 3.75 -14.56
C ILE A 72 -8.79 3.79 -14.91
N ILE A 73 -8.18 2.65 -15.24
CA ILE A 73 -6.72 2.48 -15.40
C ILE A 73 -6.35 2.03 -16.85
N ALA A 74 -7.29 2.08 -17.80
CA ALA A 74 -7.09 1.78 -19.23
C ALA A 74 -6.70 3.00 -20.08
#